data_AF-K9UBS7-F1
#
_entry.id   AF-K9UBS7-F1
#
_cell.length_a   1.000
_cell.length_b   1.000
_cell.length_c   1.000
_cell.angle_alpha   90.00
_cell.angle_beta   90.00
_cell.angle_gamma   90.00
#
_symmetry.space_group_name_H-M   'P 1'
#
loop_
_entity.id
_entity.type
_entity.pdbx_description
1 polymer ?
#
loop_
_entity_poly.entity_id
_entity_poly.type
_entity_poly.pdbx_seq_one_letter_code
_entity_poly.pdbx_strand_id
1 'polypeptide(L)'
;MKLKLISSSTIALLAALGALHTTPAAAQLVPEPWVTIGGKDGGVSYGAGVRIFDLGAEIGNNNGKTGVDLLKFFSVPTISPYVGLGIYGSDVAYSGGVQFSPPGNTFFGVGYHSIRGINGQLGIKF
;
A
#
# COMPACT_ATOMS: atom_id res chain seq x y z
N MET A 1 -28.16 -37.40 -4.81
CA MET A 1 -27.41 -37.16 -3.55
C MET A 1 -25.91 -36.90 -3.73
N LYS A 2 -25.22 -37.51 -4.70
CA LYS A 2 -23.75 -37.38 -4.84
C LYS A 2 -23.26 -35.96 -5.22
N LEU A 3 -23.99 -35.21 -6.04
CA LEU A 3 -23.55 -33.88 -6.52
C LEU A 3 -23.53 -32.79 -5.42
N LYS A 4 -24.54 -32.79 -4.53
CA LYS A 4 -24.62 -31.85 -3.38
C LYS A 4 -23.55 -32.13 -2.30
N LEU A 5 -23.11 -33.38 -2.21
CA LEU A 5 -22.07 -33.79 -1.27
C LEU A 5 -20.69 -33.29 -1.75
N ILE A 6 -20.41 -33.39 -3.06
CA ILE A 6 -19.17 -32.90 -3.66
C ILE A 6 -19.06 -31.37 -3.53
N SER A 7 -20.14 -30.62 -3.81
CA SER A 7 -20.11 -29.16 -3.67
C SER A 7 -19.84 -28.69 -2.23
N SER A 8 -20.41 -29.39 -1.25
CA SER A 8 -20.24 -29.06 0.17
C SER A 8 -18.82 -29.34 0.66
N SER A 9 -18.22 -30.47 0.23
CA SER A 9 -16.85 -30.82 0.55
C SER A 9 -15.83 -29.87 -0.10
N THR A 10 -16.09 -29.39 -1.32
CA THR A 10 -15.21 -28.44 -2.00
C THR A 10 -15.23 -27.07 -1.32
N ILE A 11 -16.41 -26.60 -0.88
CA ILE A 11 -16.53 -25.32 -0.14
C ILE A 11 -15.84 -25.41 1.22
N ALA A 12 -16.01 -26.53 1.93
CA ALA A 12 -15.34 -26.76 3.22
C ALA A 12 -13.82 -26.83 3.06
N LEU A 13 -13.33 -27.44 1.98
CA LEU A 13 -11.90 -27.50 1.67
C LEU A 13 -11.33 -26.12 1.31
N LEU A 14 -12.05 -25.30 0.53
CA LEU A 14 -11.65 -23.92 0.26
C LEU A 14 -11.63 -23.06 1.53
N ALA A 15 -12.62 -23.22 2.41
CA ALA A 15 -12.66 -22.52 3.70
C ALA A 15 -11.51 -22.96 4.62
N ALA A 16 -11.19 -24.25 4.64
CA ALA A 16 -10.06 -24.79 5.39
C ALA A 16 -8.70 -24.34 4.83
N LEU A 17 -8.52 -24.31 3.50
CA LEU A 17 -7.31 -23.75 2.88
C LEU A 17 -7.19 -22.24 3.17
N GLY A 18 -8.30 -21.51 3.20
CA GLY A 18 -8.33 -20.11 3.64
C GLY A 18 -7.92 -19.92 5.11
N ALA A 19 -8.28 -20.87 5.99
CA ALA A 19 -7.96 -20.85 7.41
C ALA A 19 -6.53 -21.32 7.75
N LEU A 20 -5.89 -22.08 6.84
CA LEU A 20 -4.50 -22.54 7.00
C LEU A 20 -3.46 -21.44 6.73
N HIS A 21 -3.89 -20.24 6.32
CA HIS A 21 -3.06 -19.05 6.35
C HIS A 21 -2.97 -18.50 7.79
N THR A 22 -2.37 -19.28 8.69
CA THR A 22 -1.90 -18.75 9.97
C THR A 22 -0.62 -17.98 9.69
N THR A 23 -0.74 -16.72 9.27
CA THR A 23 0.38 -15.80 9.38
C THR A 23 0.80 -15.77 10.85
N PRO A 24 2.10 -15.91 11.17
CA PRO A 24 2.54 -15.72 12.55
C PRO A 24 2.02 -14.35 13.01
N ALA A 25 1.42 -14.31 14.19
CA ALA A 25 1.06 -13.06 14.82
C ALA A 25 2.36 -12.28 15.05
N ALA A 26 2.71 -11.44 14.10
CA ALA A 26 3.75 -10.44 14.24
C ALA A 26 3.22 -9.41 15.24
N ALA A 27 3.34 -9.72 16.52
CA ALA A 27 3.04 -8.80 17.61
C ALA A 27 4.01 -7.60 17.63
N GLN A 28 5.01 -7.61 16.74
CA GLN A 28 5.92 -6.51 16.51
C GLN A 28 5.35 -5.60 15.41
N LEU A 29 5.10 -4.34 15.79
CA LEU A 29 4.91 -3.26 14.85
C LEU A 29 6.16 -3.16 13.99
N VAL A 30 6.12 -3.66 12.76
CA VAL A 30 7.20 -3.50 11.80
C VAL A 30 6.87 -2.27 10.94
N PRO A 31 7.50 -1.11 11.20
CA PRO A 31 7.34 0.04 10.34
C PRO A 31 8.01 -0.23 9.00
N GLU A 32 7.33 0.14 7.92
CA GLU A 32 7.86 0.03 6.57
C GLU A 32 8.04 1.44 6.01
N PRO A 33 9.19 2.09 6.22
CA PRO A 33 9.46 3.42 5.68
C PRO A 33 9.76 3.36 4.18
N TRP A 34 9.40 4.42 3.48
CA TRP A 34 9.74 4.60 2.07
C TRP A 34 10.03 6.06 1.73
N VAL A 35 10.64 6.25 0.57
CA VAL A 35 10.77 7.53 -0.11
C VAL A 35 10.02 7.48 -1.43
N THR A 36 9.50 8.64 -1.83
CA THR A 36 8.72 8.81 -3.06
C THR A 36 9.39 9.85 -3.94
N ILE A 37 9.51 9.58 -5.23
CA ILE A 37 9.95 10.54 -6.24
C ILE A 37 9.04 10.47 -7.45
N GLY A 38 8.69 11.62 -8.02
CA GLY A 38 7.78 11.67 -9.16
C GLY A 38 7.72 13.04 -9.79
N GLY A 39 6.67 13.28 -10.55
CA GLY A 39 6.45 14.60 -11.10
C GLY A 39 5.07 14.80 -11.71
N LYS A 40 4.72 16.08 -11.82
CA LYS A 40 3.50 16.55 -12.48
C LYS A 40 3.79 17.87 -13.17
N ASP A 41 3.30 18.04 -14.40
CA ASP A 41 3.35 19.30 -15.12
C ASP A 41 4.77 19.91 -15.24
N GLY A 42 5.79 19.04 -15.36
CA GLY A 42 7.21 19.44 -15.43
C GLY A 42 7.87 19.74 -14.08
N GLY A 43 7.12 19.68 -12.97
CA GLY A 43 7.65 19.79 -11.61
C GLY A 43 8.13 18.47 -11.04
N VAL A 44 9.19 18.51 -10.22
CA VAL A 44 9.67 17.35 -9.45
C VAL A 44 8.92 17.31 -8.12
N SER A 45 8.38 16.15 -7.80
CA SER A 45 7.78 15.86 -6.51
C SER A 45 8.62 14.85 -5.74
N TYR A 46 8.67 15.01 -4.43
CA TYR A 46 9.35 14.07 -3.53
C TYR A 46 8.56 13.93 -2.23
N GLY A 47 8.82 12.86 -1.51
CA GLY A 47 8.18 12.61 -0.22
C GLY A 47 8.84 11.48 0.55
N ALA A 48 8.38 11.31 1.79
CA ALA A 48 8.78 10.22 2.66
C ALA A 48 7.56 9.75 3.45
N GLY A 49 7.42 8.45 3.64
CA GLY A 49 6.30 7.90 4.37
C GLY A 49 6.67 6.66 5.15
N VAL A 50 5.72 6.22 5.95
CA VAL A 50 5.82 5.01 6.77
C VAL A 50 4.49 4.28 6.80
N ARG A 51 4.54 2.95 6.71
CA ARG A 51 3.36 2.08 6.75
C ARG A 51 3.45 1.19 7.98
N ILE A 52 2.34 1.09 8.70
CA ILE A 52 2.14 0.20 9.84
C ILE A 52 0.71 -0.35 9.74
N PHE A 53 0.53 -1.66 9.79
CA PHE A 53 -0.80 -2.31 9.75
C PHE A 53 -1.72 -1.81 8.62
N ASP A 54 -1.21 -1.79 7.40
CA ASP A 54 -1.93 -1.31 6.21
C ASP A 54 -2.40 0.16 6.29
N LEU A 55 -1.88 0.93 7.24
CA LEU A 55 -2.09 2.36 7.35
C LEU A 55 -0.75 3.05 7.07
N GLY A 56 -0.74 3.91 6.06
CA GLY A 56 0.42 4.72 5.72
C GLY A 56 0.18 6.17 6.08
N ALA A 57 1.25 6.86 6.44
CA ALA A 57 1.32 8.31 6.43
C ALA A 57 2.47 8.73 5.53
N GLU A 58 2.28 9.76 4.71
CA GLU A 58 3.34 10.31 3.86
C GLU A 58 3.37 11.83 4.00
N ILE A 59 4.58 12.40 4.04
CA ILE A 59 4.79 13.83 3.80
C ILE A 59 5.34 14.00 2.39
N GLY A 60 4.76 14.92 1.63
CA GLY A 60 5.13 15.16 0.24
C GLY A 60 5.30 16.64 -0.07
N ASN A 61 6.10 16.93 -1.09
CA ASN A 61 6.23 18.26 -1.69
C ASN A 61 6.16 18.15 -3.21
N ASN A 62 5.53 19.13 -3.85
CA ASN A 62 5.69 19.40 -5.27
C ASN A 62 5.81 20.91 -5.48
N ASN A 63 6.99 21.36 -5.95
CA ASN A 63 7.27 22.77 -6.26
C ASN A 63 6.77 23.76 -5.19
N GLY A 64 7.00 23.46 -3.90
CA GLY A 64 6.64 24.35 -2.79
C GLY A 64 5.26 24.10 -2.16
N LYS A 65 4.42 23.23 -2.75
CA LYS A 65 3.21 22.73 -2.08
C LYS A 65 3.56 21.51 -1.21
N THR A 66 3.77 21.74 0.08
CA THR A 66 3.96 20.67 1.08
C THR A 66 2.62 20.23 1.64
N GLY A 67 2.47 18.92 1.86
CA GLY A 67 1.28 18.35 2.46
C GLY A 67 1.54 17.00 3.08
N VAL A 68 0.48 16.46 3.68
CA VAL A 68 0.48 15.15 4.30
C VAL A 68 -0.63 14.30 3.72
N ASP A 69 -0.36 13.00 3.61
CA ASP A 69 -1.28 11.99 3.12
C ASP A 69 -1.50 10.92 4.19
N LEU A 70 -2.74 10.45 4.29
CA LEU A 70 -3.11 9.22 4.99
C LEU A 70 -3.53 8.19 3.95
N LEU A 71 -2.92 7.01 4.01
CA LEU A 71 -3.06 5.95 3.02
C LEU A 71 -3.64 4.68 3.67
N LYS A 72 -4.55 4.02 2.98
CA LYS A 72 -5.04 2.69 3.32
C LYS A 72 -4.57 1.69 2.28
N PHE A 73 -3.86 0.68 2.75
CA PHE A 73 -3.40 -0.44 1.94
C PHE A 73 -4.35 -1.64 2.05
N PHE A 74 -4.35 -2.46 1.02
CA PHE A 74 -5.06 -3.73 0.94
C PHE A 74 -4.03 -4.81 0.68
N SER A 75 -3.33 -5.25 1.72
CA SER A 75 -2.23 -6.19 1.55
C SER A 75 -2.72 -7.59 1.18
N VAL A 76 -2.20 -8.09 0.07
CA VAL A 76 -2.28 -9.48 -0.38
C VAL A 76 -0.85 -10.00 -0.61
N PRO A 77 -0.63 -11.29 -0.87
CA PRO A 77 0.72 -11.78 -1.13
C PRO A 77 1.42 -10.99 -2.25
N THR A 78 2.61 -10.48 -1.96
CA THR A 78 3.53 -9.79 -2.90
C THR A 78 3.07 -8.42 -3.41
N ILE A 79 1.79 -8.06 -3.34
CA ILE A 79 1.29 -6.74 -3.77
C ILE A 79 0.42 -6.08 -2.72
N SER A 80 0.45 -4.76 -2.65
CA SER A 80 -0.36 -3.97 -1.73
C SER A 80 -0.87 -2.73 -2.45
N PRO A 81 -2.02 -2.85 -3.13
CA PRO A 81 -2.77 -1.70 -3.63
C PRO A 81 -3.11 -0.76 -2.48
N TYR A 82 -3.17 0.54 -2.76
CA TYR A 82 -3.57 1.53 -1.77
C TYR A 82 -4.40 2.64 -2.40
N VAL A 83 -5.15 3.31 -1.52
CA VAL A 83 -5.79 4.60 -1.78
C VAL A 83 -5.42 5.55 -0.65
N GLY A 84 -5.35 6.84 -0.93
CA GLY A 84 -5.00 7.83 0.05
C GLY A 84 -5.74 9.15 -0.14
N LEU A 85 -5.81 9.90 0.95
CA LEU A 85 -6.31 11.26 1.01
C LEU A 85 -5.27 12.14 1.69
N GLY A 86 -5.08 13.34 1.18
CA GLY A 86 -4.09 14.27 1.72
C GLY A 86 -4.58 15.71 1.78
N ILE A 87 -3.83 16.52 2.53
CA ILE A 87 -4.06 17.95 2.66
C ILE A 87 -2.76 18.66 2.31
N TYR A 88 -2.83 19.54 1.30
CA TYR A 88 -1.71 20.32 0.78
C TYR A 88 -2.10 21.79 0.80
N GLY A 89 -1.76 22.49 1.88
CA GLY A 89 -2.29 23.83 2.13
C GLY A 89 -3.82 23.79 2.29
N SER A 90 -4.55 24.46 1.40
CA SER A 90 -6.02 24.45 1.35
C SER A 90 -6.61 23.35 0.46
N ASP A 91 -5.78 22.64 -0.30
CA ASP A 91 -6.23 21.69 -1.32
C ASP A 91 -6.34 20.27 -0.72
N VAL A 92 -7.45 19.59 -1.02
CA VAL A 92 -7.59 18.15 -0.74
C VAL A 92 -6.98 17.36 -1.89
N ALA A 93 -6.08 16.44 -1.55
CA ALA A 93 -5.47 15.52 -2.47
C ALA A 93 -6.08 14.12 -2.35
N TYR A 94 -6.06 13.39 -3.46
CA TYR A 94 -6.34 11.95 -3.48
C TYR A 94 -5.20 11.25 -4.20
N SER A 95 -4.92 10.03 -3.76
CA SER A 95 -3.86 9.21 -4.30
C SER A 95 -4.29 7.76 -4.40
N GLY A 96 -3.62 7.02 -5.28
CA GLY A 96 -3.81 5.59 -5.42
C GLY A 96 -2.63 4.97 -6.15
N GLY A 97 -2.31 3.74 -5.81
CA GLY A 97 -1.16 3.06 -6.37
C GLY A 97 -1.03 1.63 -5.88
N VAL A 98 0.13 1.05 -6.13
CA VAL A 98 0.45 -0.31 -5.73
C VAL A 98 1.91 -0.39 -5.29
N GLN A 99 2.14 -1.04 -4.15
CA GLN A 99 3.46 -1.45 -3.72
C GLN A 99 3.68 -2.94 -4.01
N PHE A 100 4.86 -3.29 -4.48
CA PHE A 100 5.33 -4.64 -4.75
C PHE A 100 6.38 -5.01 -3.70
N SER A 101 6.15 -6.15 -3.08
CA SER A 101 6.89 -6.67 -1.95
C SER A 101 7.53 -8.01 -2.33
N PRO A 102 8.66 -8.01 -3.06
CA PRO A 102 9.40 -9.23 -3.33
C PRO A 102 9.92 -9.85 -2.02
N PRO A 103 10.36 -11.13 -2.06
CA PRO A 103 11.07 -11.73 -0.94
C PRO A 103 12.26 -10.87 -0.50
N GLY A 104 12.46 -10.72 0.81
CA GLY A 104 13.50 -9.89 1.40
C GLY A 104 12.98 -8.59 2.02
N ASN A 105 13.90 -7.66 2.28
CA ASN A 105 13.66 -6.49 3.14
C ASN A 105 13.43 -5.20 2.34
N THR A 106 13.06 -5.31 1.07
CA THR A 106 12.78 -4.15 0.21
C THR A 106 11.41 -4.25 -0.42
N PHE A 107 10.87 -3.10 -0.78
CA PHE A 107 9.69 -2.99 -1.62
C PHE A 107 9.83 -1.77 -2.52
N PHE A 108 9.09 -1.78 -3.62
CA PHE A 108 9.00 -0.65 -4.54
C PHE A 108 7.55 -0.46 -4.95
N GLY A 109 7.19 0.72 -5.44
CA GLY A 109 5.81 1.00 -5.80
C GLY A 109 5.69 2.04 -6.89
N VAL A 110 4.48 2.13 -7.42
CA VAL A 110 4.08 3.18 -8.35
C VAL A 110 2.69 3.66 -7.97
N GLY A 111 2.46 4.96 -8.10
CA GLY A 111 1.17 5.55 -7.82
C GLY A 111 0.92 6.83 -8.57
N TYR A 112 -0.32 7.28 -8.47
CA TYR A 112 -0.78 8.59 -8.89
C TYR A 112 -1.23 9.38 -7.67
N HIS A 113 -0.94 10.67 -7.68
CA HIS A 113 -1.39 11.63 -6.69
C HIS A 113 -1.91 12.89 -7.41
N SER A 114 -3.08 13.39 -7.03
CA SER A 114 -3.74 14.49 -7.75
C SER A 114 -2.90 15.76 -7.84
N ILE A 115 -2.11 16.08 -6.80
CA ILE A 115 -1.17 17.23 -6.78
C ILE A 115 0.25 16.87 -7.25
N ARG A 116 0.78 15.69 -6.90
CA ARG A 116 2.19 15.32 -7.13
C ARG A 116 2.41 14.49 -8.41
N GLY A 117 1.34 14.10 -9.09
CA GLY A 117 1.37 13.36 -10.34
C GLY A 117 1.76 11.91 -10.16
N ILE A 118 2.41 11.35 -11.18
CA ILE A 118 2.88 9.96 -11.16
C ILE A 118 4.16 9.90 -10.32
N ASN A 119 4.22 8.94 -9.40
CA ASN A 119 5.36 8.77 -8.51
C ASN A 119 5.77 7.30 -8.38
N GLY A 120 7.07 7.11 -8.18
CA GLY A 120 7.67 5.84 -7.78
C GLY A 120 8.02 5.88 -6.30
N GLN A 121 7.97 4.71 -5.66
CA GLN A 121 8.24 4.53 -4.24
C GLN A 121 9.34 3.48 -4.07
N LEU A 122 10.21 3.69 -3.09
CA LEU A 122 11.23 2.72 -2.69
C LEU A 122 11.30 2.69 -1.16
N GLY A 123 11.18 1.51 -0.56
CA GLY A 123 11.18 1.37 0.88
C GLY A 123 11.79 0.06 1.35
N ILE A 124 11.87 -0.07 2.68
CA ILE A 124 12.50 -1.19 3.37
C ILE A 124 11.58 -1.77 4.44
N LYS A 125 11.79 -3.04 4.77
CA LYS A 125 11.11 -3.79 5.84
C LYS A 125 12.16 -4.21 6.87
N PHE A 126 11.79 -4.20 8.15
CA PHE A 126 12.67 -4.59 9.25
C PHE A 126 12.37 -5.99 9.77
#